data_AF-A0A4W6E3L0-F1
#
_entry.id   AF-A0A4W6E3L0-F1
#
_cell.length_a   1.000
_cell.length_b   1.000
_cell.length_c   1.000
_cell.angle_alpha   90.00
_cell.angle_beta   90.00
_cell.angle_gamma   90.00
#
_symmetry.space_group_name_H-M   'P 1'
#
loop_
_entity.id
_entity.type
_entity.pdbx_description
1 polymer ?
#
loop_
_entity_poly.entity_id
_entity_poly.type
_entity_poly.pdbx_seq_one_letter_code
_entity_poly.pdbx_strand_id
1 'polypeptide(L)'
;SYLPPVLAFLCVGQKQPSSPDCHFILFFPERKNPPVFTKKPSEHIEDMEGKLVKMEGRVSGSQPMSVSWFKDNKEIYTCLEISQASRHDAGDYLCKATNDAGTLISHTSVCPVFSFSHHFSF
;
A
#
# COMPACT_ATOMS: atom_id res chain seq x y z
N SER A 1 -4.64 -0.57 33.86
CA SER A 1 -3.77 0.61 33.73
C SER A 1 -3.15 0.61 32.33
N TYR A 2 -3.76 1.30 31.37
CA TYR A 2 -3.09 1.77 30.15
C TYR A 2 -4.01 2.79 29.46
N LEU A 3 -3.81 4.07 29.78
CA LEU A 3 -4.33 5.20 29.01
C LEU A 3 -3.17 5.71 28.13
N PRO A 4 -3.29 5.66 26.79
CA PRO A 4 -2.55 6.62 25.97
C PRO A 4 -3.37 7.06 24.72
N PRO A 5 -2.89 8.03 23.93
CA PRO A 5 -2.75 9.44 24.26
C PRO A 5 -3.27 10.26 23.06
N VAL A 6 -4.55 10.58 23.01
CA VAL A 6 -5.02 11.54 21.99
C VAL A 6 -5.83 12.58 22.72
N LEU A 7 -5.10 13.64 23.05
CA LEU A 7 -5.56 14.93 23.53
C LEU A 7 -7.07 15.13 23.35
N ALA A 8 -7.73 15.25 24.50
CA ALA A 8 -8.95 16.02 24.65
C ALA A 8 -8.82 17.35 23.89
N PHE A 9 -9.55 17.50 22.79
CA PHE A 9 -9.97 18.82 22.35
C PHE A 9 -11.24 19.16 23.10
N LEU A 10 -11.10 19.49 24.39
CA LEU A 10 -12.19 20.07 25.16
C LEU A 10 -12.29 21.55 24.74
N CYS A 11 -13.16 21.87 23.79
CA CYS A 11 -13.52 23.26 23.56
C CYS A 11 -14.37 23.70 24.76
N VAL A 12 -13.78 24.46 25.69
CA VAL A 12 -14.53 25.11 26.77
C VAL A 12 -15.30 26.27 26.15
N GLY A 13 -16.44 25.97 25.53
CA GLY A 13 -17.44 26.96 25.17
C GLY A 13 -18.01 27.56 26.46
N GLN A 14 -17.87 28.89 26.61
CA GLN A 14 -18.42 29.62 27.75
C GLN A 14 -19.90 29.30 27.96
N LYS A 15 -20.24 29.09 29.24
CA LYS A 15 -21.56 28.77 29.78
C LYS A 15 -22.62 29.81 29.36
N GLN A 16 -23.71 29.40 28.71
CA GLN A 16 -24.99 30.13 28.72
C GLN A 16 -25.99 29.44 29.66
N PRO A 17 -26.62 30.16 30.60
CA PRO A 17 -27.36 29.57 31.72
C PRO A 17 -28.87 29.38 31.42
N SER A 18 -29.27 28.67 30.34
CA SER A 18 -30.72 28.49 30.08
C SER A 18 -31.17 27.34 29.16
N SER A 19 -30.57 26.14 29.19
CA SER A 19 -31.22 24.96 28.57
C SER A 19 -30.97 23.67 29.36
N PRO A 20 -32.02 22.98 29.89
CA PRO A 20 -31.85 21.81 30.75
C PRO A 20 -31.40 20.53 30.02
N ASP A 21 -31.47 20.46 28.68
CA ASP A 21 -31.05 19.29 27.92
C ASP A 21 -29.90 19.61 26.96
N CYS A 22 -28.71 19.81 27.51
CA CYS A 22 -27.48 19.82 26.72
C CYS A 22 -27.04 18.38 26.44
N HIS A 23 -27.40 17.84 25.28
CA HIS A 23 -26.83 16.58 24.78
C HIS A 23 -25.42 16.83 24.25
N PHE A 24 -24.41 16.40 25.01
CA PHE A 24 -23.01 16.40 24.56
C PHE A 24 -22.75 15.11 23.75
N ILE A 25 -22.51 15.25 22.45
CA ILE A 25 -22.08 14.13 21.60
C ILE A 25 -20.56 14.05 21.65
N LEU A 26 -20.05 12.97 22.24
CA LEU A 26 -18.63 12.64 22.21
C LEU A 26 -18.31 11.93 20.88
N PHE A 27 -17.51 12.56 20.04
CA PHE A 27 -16.94 11.91 18.86
C PHE A 27 -15.64 11.21 19.27
N PHE A 28 -15.63 9.88 19.24
CA PHE A 28 -14.40 9.11 19.39
C PHE A 28 -13.77 8.96 18.00
N PRO A 29 -12.61 9.59 17.73
CA PRO A 29 -11.89 9.31 16.50
C PRO A 29 -11.47 7.85 16.52
N GLU A 30 -11.93 7.08 15.55
CA GLU A 30 -11.56 5.68 15.38
C GLU A 30 -10.04 5.57 15.23
N ARG A 31 -9.41 4.62 15.93
CA ARG A 31 -7.96 4.42 15.81
C ARG A 31 -7.64 3.95 14.39
N LYS A 32 -6.91 4.77 13.65
CA LYS A 32 -6.45 4.42 12.30
C LYS A 32 -5.22 3.52 12.41
N ASN A 33 -5.29 2.36 11.77
CA ASN A 33 -4.21 1.40 11.68
C ASN A 33 -3.36 1.70 10.44
N PRO A 34 -2.02 1.74 10.53
CA PRO A 34 -1.16 1.97 9.38
C PRO A 34 -1.31 0.84 8.35
N PRO A 35 -0.93 1.08 7.08
CA PRO A 35 -1.00 0.05 6.06
C PRO A 35 0.04 -1.04 6.33
N VAL A 36 -0.34 -2.31 6.18
CA VAL A 36 0.52 -3.48 6.39
C VAL A 36 0.29 -4.51 5.28
N PHE A 37 1.35 -5.16 4.80
CA PHE A 37 1.20 -6.25 3.82
C PHE A 37 0.61 -7.48 4.50
N THR A 38 -0.58 -7.89 4.06
CA THR A 38 -1.16 -9.20 4.38
C THR A 38 -0.65 -10.28 3.44
N LYS A 39 -0.30 -9.90 2.20
CA LYS A 39 0.43 -10.74 1.24
C LYS A 39 1.46 -9.86 0.56
N LYS A 40 2.74 -10.13 0.81
CA LYS A 40 3.81 -9.45 0.10
C LYS A 40 3.84 -9.93 -1.36
N PRO A 41 4.08 -9.03 -2.34
CA PRO A 41 4.45 -9.46 -3.67
C PRO A 41 5.74 -10.28 -3.62
N SER A 42 6.00 -11.10 -4.63
CA SER A 42 7.30 -11.77 -4.75
C SER A 42 8.40 -10.71 -4.81
N GLU A 43 9.50 -10.91 -4.09
CA GLU A 43 10.65 -9.99 -4.15
C GLU A 43 11.34 -10.07 -5.50
N HIS A 44 11.32 -11.26 -6.11
CA HIS A 44 11.83 -11.50 -7.44
C HIS A 44 10.83 -12.26 -8.29
N ILE A 45 10.58 -11.80 -9.51
CA ILE A 45 9.78 -12.52 -10.50
C ILE A 45 10.66 -12.79 -11.71
N GLU A 46 10.99 -14.06 -11.84
CA GLU A 46 11.70 -14.65 -12.96
C GLU A 46 10.71 -15.47 -13.79
N ASP A 47 10.31 -14.96 -14.96
CA ASP A 47 9.46 -15.73 -15.87
C ASP A 47 9.88 -15.55 -17.32
N MET A 48 9.48 -16.48 -18.19
CA MET A 48 9.87 -16.44 -19.61
C MET A 48 9.15 -15.31 -20.36
N GLU A 49 9.82 -14.74 -21.35
CA GLU A 49 9.23 -13.73 -22.25
C GLU A 49 7.93 -14.26 -22.89
N GLY A 50 6.92 -13.40 -22.97
CA GLY A 50 5.60 -13.72 -23.51
C GLY A 50 4.64 -14.41 -22.54
N LYS A 51 5.04 -14.66 -21.29
CA LYS A 51 4.13 -15.16 -20.26
C LYS A 51 3.43 -14.05 -19.49
N LEU A 52 2.31 -14.43 -18.88
CA LEU A 52 1.52 -13.60 -17.98
C LEU A 52 2.25 -13.47 -16.63
N VAL A 53 2.82 -12.29 -16.36
CA VAL A 53 3.39 -11.95 -15.05
C VAL A 53 2.35 -11.17 -14.25
N LYS A 54 1.96 -11.73 -13.11
CA LYS A 54 1.01 -11.10 -12.19
C LYS A 54 1.68 -10.78 -10.86
N MET A 55 1.81 -9.49 -10.54
CA MET A 55 2.26 -9.06 -9.23
C MET A 55 1.04 -8.83 -8.34
N GLU A 56 0.79 -9.75 -7.40
CA GLU A 56 -0.29 -9.61 -6.41
C GLU A 56 0.31 -9.25 -5.05
N GLY A 57 0.06 -8.02 -4.59
CA GLY A 57 0.26 -7.60 -3.21
C GLY A 57 -1.09 -7.34 -2.55
N ARG A 58 -1.27 -7.79 -1.30
CA ARG A 58 -2.44 -7.44 -0.49
C ARG A 58 -2.00 -6.60 0.69
N VAL A 59 -2.69 -5.48 0.88
CA VAL A 59 -2.45 -4.53 1.97
C VAL A 59 -3.72 -4.44 2.82
N SER A 60 -3.55 -4.39 4.13
CA SER A 60 -4.60 -4.10 5.10
C SER A 60 -4.27 -2.81 5.84
N GLY A 61 -5.27 -2.01 6.16
CA GLY A 61 -5.10 -0.73 6.86
C GLY A 61 -6.45 -0.03 7.00
N SER A 62 -6.48 1.04 7.79
CA SER A 62 -7.68 1.89 7.89
C SER A 62 -7.92 2.67 6.60
N GLN A 63 -9.19 2.82 6.24
CA GLN A 63 -9.65 3.62 5.10
C GLN A 63 -9.65 5.13 5.46
N PRO A 64 -9.52 6.04 4.47
CA PRO A 64 -9.25 5.77 3.07
C PRO A 64 -7.77 5.37 2.84
N MET A 65 -7.56 4.35 2.01
CA MET A 65 -6.22 3.88 1.66
C MET A 65 -5.95 4.14 0.16
N SER A 66 -4.79 4.71 -0.14
CA SER A 66 -4.32 4.94 -1.51
C SER A 66 -3.15 4.02 -1.81
N VAL A 67 -3.23 3.29 -2.92
CA VAL A 67 -2.15 2.41 -3.40
C VAL A 67 -1.66 2.92 -4.75
N SER A 68 -0.40 3.30 -4.81
CA SER A 68 0.29 3.71 -6.03
C SER A 68 1.42 2.72 -6.34
N TRP A 69 1.67 2.53 -7.62
CA TRP A 69 2.76 1.69 -8.09
C TRP A 69 3.74 2.53 -8.89
N PHE A 70 5.01 2.18 -8.78
CA PHE A 70 6.09 2.86 -9.46
C PHE A 70 6.92 1.80 -10.16
N LYS A 71 7.42 2.12 -11.35
CA LYS A 71 8.42 1.33 -12.07
C LYS A 71 9.59 2.25 -12.37
N ASP A 72 10.79 1.88 -11.93
CA ASP A 72 12.00 2.68 -12.14
C ASP A 72 11.80 4.15 -11.69
N ASN A 73 11.17 4.32 -10.51
CA ASN A 73 10.75 5.60 -9.92
C ASN A 73 9.67 6.40 -10.68
N LYS A 74 9.05 5.83 -11.72
CA LYS A 74 7.93 6.46 -12.44
C LYS A 74 6.60 5.86 -12.02
N GLU A 75 5.65 6.69 -11.59
CA GLU A 75 4.31 6.23 -11.22
C GLU A 75 3.60 5.58 -12.43
N ILE A 76 3.03 4.40 -12.22
CA ILE A 76 2.24 3.65 -13.18
C ILE A 76 0.80 3.52 -12.67
N TYR A 77 -0.16 3.76 -13.56
CA TYR A 77 -1.60 3.68 -13.23
C TYR A 77 -2.23 2.33 -13.57
N THR A 78 -1.46 1.42 -14.17
CA THR A 78 -1.97 0.14 -14.66
C THR A 78 -1.93 -0.90 -13.55
N CYS A 79 -2.92 -1.79 -13.51
CA CYS A 79 -2.86 -3.02 -12.72
C CYS A 79 -1.59 -3.80 -13.10
N LEU A 80 -0.88 -4.39 -12.15
CA LEU A 80 0.36 -5.15 -12.41
C LEU A 80 0.09 -6.55 -12.94
N GLU A 81 -0.61 -6.56 -14.06
CA GLU A 81 -0.86 -7.75 -14.85
C GLU A 81 -0.24 -7.49 -16.22
N ILE A 82 0.94 -8.07 -16.43
CA ILE A 82 1.68 -7.99 -17.67
C ILE A 82 1.35 -9.24 -18.46
N SER A 83 0.49 -9.12 -19.47
CA SER A 83 -0.03 -10.26 -20.25
C SER A 83 1.04 -10.95 -21.10
N GLN A 84 1.99 -10.17 -21.62
CA GLN A 84 3.13 -10.65 -22.38
C GLN A 84 4.37 -9.95 -21.86
N ALA A 85 5.00 -10.53 -20.83
CA ALA A 85 6.22 -9.97 -20.26
C ALA A 85 7.31 -9.84 -21.32
N SER A 86 7.83 -8.63 -21.51
CA SER A 86 8.88 -8.31 -22.47
C SER A 86 10.11 -7.73 -21.75
N ARG A 87 11.22 -7.59 -22.49
CA ARG A 87 12.41 -6.86 -22.01
C ARG A 87 12.10 -5.47 -21.46
N HIS A 88 11.10 -4.81 -22.03
CA HIS A 88 10.73 -3.46 -21.61
C HIS A 88 10.00 -3.45 -20.30
N ASP A 89 9.48 -4.58 -19.82
CA ASP A 89 8.80 -4.71 -18.53
C ASP A 89 9.77 -5.07 -17.40
N ALA A 90 11.03 -5.39 -17.73
CA ALA A 90 12.07 -5.53 -16.72
C ALA A 90 12.28 -4.20 -15.99
N GLY A 91 12.51 -4.27 -14.68
CA GLY A 91 12.77 -3.10 -13.85
C GLY A 91 12.43 -3.32 -12.38
N ASP A 92 12.68 -2.27 -11.60
CA ASP A 92 12.36 -2.25 -10.18
C ASP A 92 10.98 -1.63 -9.95
N TYR A 93 10.07 -2.45 -9.44
CA TYR A 93 8.71 -2.06 -9.11
C TYR A 93 8.62 -1.72 -7.63
N LEU A 94 7.96 -0.61 -7.32
CA LEU A 94 7.70 -0.17 -5.96
C LEU A 94 6.20 -0.02 -5.75
N CYS A 95 5.68 -0.70 -4.75
CA CYS A 95 4.31 -0.51 -4.26
C CYS A 95 4.33 0.44 -3.09
N LYS A 96 3.56 1.52 -3.15
CA LYS A 96 3.37 2.46 -2.06
C LYS A 96 1.90 2.49 -1.64
N ALA A 97 1.61 2.05 -0.43
CA ALA A 97 0.29 2.18 0.19
C ALA A 97 0.33 3.24 1.29
N THR A 98 -0.62 4.18 1.28
CA THR A 98 -0.66 5.31 2.21
C THR A 98 -2.05 5.43 2.82
N ASN A 99 -2.11 5.71 4.12
CA ASN A 99 -3.30 6.17 4.81
C ASN A 99 -2.93 7.21 5.87
N ASP A 100 -3.92 7.77 6.57
CA ASP A 100 -3.69 8.80 7.58
C ASP A 100 -2.84 8.35 8.78
N ALA A 101 -2.70 7.04 8.99
CA ALA A 101 -1.90 6.46 10.07
C ALA A 101 -0.46 6.14 9.64
N GLY A 102 -0.15 6.10 8.34
CA GLY A 102 1.20 5.83 7.88
C GLY A 102 1.35 5.49 6.40
N THR A 103 2.57 5.12 6.04
CA THR A 103 2.95 4.75 4.68
C THR A 103 3.69 3.42 4.70
N LEU A 104 3.39 2.58 3.72
CA LEU A 104 3.97 1.26 3.52
C LEU A 104 4.58 1.21 2.12
N ILE A 105 5.81 0.70 2.03
CA ILE A 105 6.55 0.59 0.77
C ILE A 105 7.04 -0.86 0.61
N SER A 106 6.95 -1.40 -0.60
CA SER A 106 7.58 -2.68 -0.98
C SER A 106 8.31 -2.54 -2.31
N HIS A 107 9.48 -3.16 -2.40
CA HIS A 107 10.27 -3.27 -3.63
C HIS A 107 10.11 -4.69 -4.19
N THR A 108 9.97 -4.79 -5.50
CA THR A 108 9.86 -6.04 -6.25
C THR A 108 10.64 -5.86 -7.54
N SER A 109 11.62 -6.73 -7.79
CA SER A 109 12.40 -6.70 -9.02
C SER A 109 11.83 -7.72 -10.01
N VAL A 110 11.50 -7.26 -11.22
CA VAL A 110 10.97 -8.11 -12.30
C VAL A 110 12.05 -8.27 -13.36
N CYS A 111 12.44 -9.52 -13.59
CA CYS A 111 13.44 -9.88 -14.59
C CYS A 111 12.90 -11.03 -15.45
N PRO A 112 12.42 -10.76 -16.68
CA PRO A 112 12.09 -11.83 -17.60
C PRO A 112 13.33 -12.69 -17.85
N VAL A 113 13.25 -13.99 -17.56
CA VAL A 113 14.34 -14.93 -17.82
C VAL A 113 14.41 -15.17 -19.31
N PHE A 114 15.45 -14.63 -19.94
CA PHE A 114 15.87 -15.06 -21.26
C PHE A 114 16.46 -16.45 -21.08
N SER A 115 15.71 -17.48 -21.44
CA SER A 115 16.32 -18.78 -21.70
C SER A 115 17.24 -18.60 -22.91
N PHE A 116 18.46 -18.14 -22.68
CA PHE A 116 19.56 -18.57 -23.53
C PHE A 116 19.66 -20.06 -23.23
N SER A 117 19.05 -20.88 -24.09
CA SER A 117 19.52 -22.24 -24.28
C SER A 117 21.01 -22.13 -24.53
N HIS A 118 21.81 -22.28 -23.48
CA HIS A 118 23.19 -22.64 -23.60
C HIS A 118 23.19 -24.03 -24.23
N HIS A 119 23.11 -24.05 -25.57
CA HIS A 119 23.66 -25.14 -26.35
C HIS A 119 25.18 -25.02 -26.17
N PHE A 120 25.68 -25.43 -24.99
CA PHE A 120 27.05 -25.89 -24.88
C PHE A 120 27.09 -27.19 -25.68
N SER A 121 27.30 -27.07 -26.99
CA SER A 121 27.90 -28.17 -27.74
C SER A 121 29.33 -28.29 -27.23
N PHE A 122 29.59 -29.33 -26.46
CA PHE A 122 30.90 -29.97 -26.41
C PHE A 122 30.85 -31.20 -27.31
#